data_AF-A0A1V5Y549-F1
#
_entry.id   AF-A0A1V5Y549-F1
#
_cell.length_a   1.000
_cell.length_b   1.000
_cell.length_c   1.000
_cell.angle_alpha   90.00
_cell.angle_beta   90.00
_cell.angle_gamma   90.00
#
_symmetry.space_group_name_H-M   'P 1'
#
loop_
_entity.id
_entity.type
_entity.pdbx_description
1 polymer ?
#
loop_
_entity_poly.entity_id
_entity_poly.type
_entity_poly.pdbx_seq_one_letter_code
_entity_poly.pdbx_strand_id
1 'polypeptide(L)'
;MKKNANRLVLTAVFIMMASLLFAAGSFPQPGICTRSCWGARAPRSVAYMSALNRAVIHHTAQSTDFNTTSQSQSAANVRAIQNYHMDVNGWADIGYNFLVDKLGFIFEGRYGSMTSLSKGAHDAVNFNSFGFNVMGYFHPPYSQQPPVAQRNALYDVIAWRMPNPFTGFGSGTYNGKTVGFICGHRDVGSTACPGDNMYQYIGTNYSGGECRLGVNSRITGGGSVTVIVDNTSAGFSASANWWTGSATPGYYGANYHTRGTAAVSDPAQWTVNLPSSGTYSVYAYWAAGANRPTAAPFMITHTGGTTTVNVNQQINGGKWNLLGTWSFNQGSAVRVKLSCWTTAGYYVIADAVKFVK
;
A
#
# COMPACT_ATOMS: atom_id res chain seq x y z
N MET A 1 -16.12 -33.07 71.44
CA MET A 1 -16.76 -33.09 70.10
C MET A 1 -16.10 -32.02 69.24
N LYS A 2 -15.57 -32.42 68.08
CA LYS A 2 -15.32 -31.67 66.81
C LYS A 2 -15.31 -30.13 66.89
N LYS A 3 -14.31 -29.38 66.40
CA LYS A 3 -13.83 -29.34 65.01
C LYS A 3 -12.48 -28.61 64.90
N ASN A 4 -11.61 -29.14 64.03
CA ASN A 4 -10.46 -28.46 63.43
C ASN A 4 -10.91 -27.18 62.68
N ALA A 5 -10.25 -26.06 62.94
CA ALA A 5 -10.32 -24.88 62.08
C ALA A 5 -9.04 -24.80 61.25
N ASN A 6 -9.10 -25.37 60.05
CA ASN A 6 -8.07 -25.17 59.03
C ASN A 6 -8.05 -23.68 58.63
N ARG A 7 -6.87 -23.05 58.76
CA ARG A 7 -6.59 -21.76 58.11
C ARG A 7 -6.58 -21.97 56.60
N LEU A 8 -7.65 -21.55 55.94
CA LEU A 8 -7.68 -21.42 54.48
C LEU A 8 -6.97 -20.10 54.12
N VAL A 9 -5.72 -20.20 53.67
CA VAL A 9 -5.05 -19.10 52.98
C VAL A 9 -5.73 -19.00 51.61
N LEU A 10 -6.55 -17.96 51.42
CA LEU A 10 -7.15 -17.65 50.13
C LEU A 10 -6.01 -17.18 49.20
N THR A 11 -5.42 -18.10 48.44
CA THR A 11 -4.53 -17.74 47.34
C THR A 11 -5.39 -17.11 46.27
N ALA A 12 -5.26 -15.80 46.08
CA ALA A 12 -5.90 -15.11 44.97
C ALA A 12 -5.37 -15.73 43.67
N VAL A 13 -6.22 -16.52 43.00
CA VAL A 13 -5.95 -16.96 41.64
C VAL A 13 -6.08 -15.72 40.76
N PHE A 14 -4.95 -15.08 40.47
CA PHE A 14 -4.86 -14.14 39.37
C PHE A 14 -5.12 -14.94 38.09
N ILE A 15 -6.35 -14.87 37.58
CA ILE A 15 -6.63 -15.26 36.21
C ILE A 15 -5.90 -14.22 35.36
N MET A 16 -4.66 -14.53 34.99
CA MET A 16 -4.01 -13.91 33.85
C MET A 16 -4.92 -14.24 32.64
N MET A 17 -5.82 -13.32 32.29
CA MET A 17 -6.31 -13.27 30.92
C MET A 17 -5.07 -13.08 30.08
N ALA A 18 -4.62 -14.16 29.43
CA ALA A 18 -3.68 -14.07 28.34
C ALA A 18 -4.35 -13.17 27.30
N SER A 19 -4.02 -11.88 27.33
CA SER A 19 -4.20 -11.01 26.17
C SER A 19 -3.42 -11.70 25.06
N LEU A 20 -4.12 -12.40 24.17
CA LEU A 20 -3.54 -12.76 22.89
C LEU A 20 -2.98 -11.45 22.32
N LEU A 21 -1.66 -11.34 22.27
CA LEU A 21 -1.02 -10.30 21.49
C LEU A 21 -1.50 -10.52 20.06
N PHE A 22 -2.49 -9.74 19.66
CA PHE A 22 -2.85 -9.64 18.26
C PHE A 22 -1.63 -9.07 17.55
N ALA A 23 -1.02 -9.88 16.68
CA ALA A 23 0.04 -9.39 15.82
C ALA A 23 -0.55 -8.24 14.98
N ALA A 24 -0.08 -7.02 15.24
CA ALA A 24 -0.29 -5.90 14.33
C ALA A 24 0.19 -6.29 12.92
N GLY A 25 -0.37 -5.65 11.90
CA GLY A 25 0.00 -5.91 10.50
C GLY A 25 1.50 -5.70 10.26
N SER A 26 1.99 -6.20 9.13
CA SER A 26 3.42 -6.22 8.78
C SER A 26 4.08 -4.84 8.58
N PHE A 27 3.30 -3.75 8.69
CA PHE A 27 3.77 -2.36 8.51
C PHE A 27 4.12 -1.72 9.87
N PRO A 28 5.22 -0.96 10.00
CA PRO A 28 5.58 -0.29 11.25
C PRO A 28 4.48 0.65 11.77
N GLN A 29 4.34 0.74 13.09
CA GLN A 29 3.39 1.66 13.72
C GLN A 29 3.70 3.12 13.32
N PRO A 30 2.75 3.85 12.70
CA PRO A 30 2.96 5.26 12.41
C PRO A 30 2.91 6.11 13.68
N GLY A 31 3.31 7.38 13.59
CA GLY A 31 3.14 8.33 14.68
C GLY A 31 1.65 8.52 15.01
N ILE A 32 1.23 8.14 16.21
CA ILE A 32 -0.17 8.21 16.65
C ILE A 32 -0.25 9.04 17.94
N CYS A 33 -1.09 10.08 17.91
CA CYS A 33 -1.54 10.76 19.13
C CYS A 33 -2.50 9.83 19.87
N THR A 34 -1.98 9.15 20.88
CA THR A 34 -2.75 8.24 21.75
C THR A 34 -3.84 9.00 22.52
N ARG A 35 -4.74 8.25 23.16
CA ARG A 35 -5.78 8.83 24.03
C ARG A 35 -5.26 9.83 25.06
N SER A 36 -4.10 9.58 25.66
CA SER A 36 -3.50 10.53 26.60
C SER A 36 -3.00 11.80 25.90
N CYS A 37 -2.43 11.69 24.70
CA CYS A 37 -1.94 12.83 23.92
C CYS A 37 -3.06 13.83 23.59
N TRP A 38 -4.27 13.35 23.24
CA TRP A 38 -5.41 14.24 22.99
C TRP A 38 -6.33 14.43 24.20
N GLY A 39 -5.98 13.97 25.39
CA GLY A 39 -6.77 14.21 26.60
C GLY A 39 -8.15 13.55 26.58
N ALA A 40 -8.22 12.31 26.10
CA ALA A 40 -9.43 11.51 26.10
C ALA A 40 -9.95 11.28 27.52
N ARG A 41 -11.26 11.39 27.73
CA ARG A 41 -11.87 10.88 28.96
C ARG A 41 -12.02 9.36 28.92
N ALA A 42 -12.23 8.74 30.08
CA ALA A 42 -12.44 7.30 30.20
C ALA A 42 -13.73 6.85 29.48
N PRO A 43 -13.73 5.68 28.82
CA PRO A 43 -14.96 5.11 28.26
C PRO A 43 -15.93 4.69 29.38
N ARG A 44 -17.25 4.74 29.14
CA ARG A 44 -18.26 4.20 30.07
C ARG A 44 -18.25 2.67 30.13
N SER A 45 -17.91 2.02 29.01
CA SER A 45 -17.75 0.58 28.90
C SER A 45 -16.92 0.22 27.65
N VAL A 46 -16.35 -0.99 27.64
CA VAL A 46 -15.55 -1.49 26.50
C VAL A 46 -16.11 -2.84 26.06
N ALA A 47 -16.21 -3.03 24.74
CA ALA A 47 -16.58 -4.28 24.12
C ALA A 47 -15.52 -4.64 23.08
N TYR A 48 -15.28 -5.94 22.90
CA TYR A 48 -14.29 -6.47 21.97
C TYR A 48 -14.94 -7.37 20.93
N MET A 49 -14.36 -7.40 19.72
CA MET A 49 -14.72 -8.32 18.66
C MET A 49 -13.83 -9.56 18.70
N SER A 50 -14.31 -10.65 18.11
CA SER A 50 -13.52 -11.88 17.92
C SER A 50 -12.63 -11.85 16.68
N ALA A 51 -12.94 -10.99 15.69
CA ALA A 51 -12.19 -10.88 14.45
C ALA A 51 -12.22 -9.46 13.89
N LEU A 52 -11.22 -9.12 13.08
CA LEU A 52 -11.14 -7.89 12.30
C LEU A 52 -10.76 -8.25 10.87
N ASN A 53 -11.66 -7.99 9.91
CA ASN A 53 -11.42 -8.32 8.50
C ASN A 53 -11.87 -7.23 7.52
N ARG A 54 -12.35 -6.08 8.03
CA ARG A 54 -12.78 -4.95 7.20
C ARG A 54 -12.33 -3.62 7.78
N ALA A 55 -11.81 -2.75 6.91
CA ALA A 55 -11.57 -1.35 7.18
C ALA A 55 -12.69 -0.52 6.55
N VAL A 56 -13.51 0.13 7.39
CA VAL A 56 -14.57 1.04 6.91
C VAL A 56 -14.08 2.47 7.06
N ILE A 57 -14.08 3.21 5.96
CA ILE A 57 -13.65 4.59 5.92
C ILE A 57 -14.86 5.51 6.11
N HIS A 58 -14.71 6.43 7.05
CA HIS A 58 -15.71 7.41 7.46
C HIS A 58 -15.20 8.82 7.24
N HIS A 59 -16.10 9.81 7.28
CA HIS A 59 -15.72 11.19 7.54
C HIS A 59 -16.48 11.74 8.75
N THR A 60 -16.01 12.81 9.35
CA THR A 60 -16.74 13.47 10.46
C THR A 60 -17.99 14.21 10.00
N ALA A 61 -18.04 14.60 8.72
CA ALA A 61 -19.04 15.52 8.19
C ALA A 61 -19.06 16.85 8.97
N GLN A 62 -17.89 17.29 9.46
CA GLN A 62 -17.71 18.55 10.15
C GLN A 62 -16.69 19.42 9.40
N SER A 63 -17.18 20.46 8.74
CA SER A 63 -16.33 21.30 7.86
C SER A 63 -15.25 22.06 8.62
N THR A 64 -15.48 22.40 9.90
CA THR A 64 -14.52 23.10 10.75
C THR A 64 -13.30 22.25 11.12
N ASP A 65 -13.37 20.93 10.97
CA ASP A 65 -12.20 20.06 11.19
C ASP A 65 -11.06 20.40 10.23
N PHE A 66 -11.39 20.93 9.04
CA PHE A 66 -10.44 21.37 8.03
C PHE A 66 -9.77 22.72 8.35
N ASN A 67 -10.16 23.41 9.41
CA ASN A 67 -9.55 24.68 9.80
C ASN A 67 -8.30 24.49 10.67
N THR A 68 -8.02 23.26 11.11
CA THR A 68 -6.85 22.95 11.94
C THR A 68 -5.52 23.34 11.28
N THR A 69 -4.57 23.85 12.05
CA THR A 69 -3.21 24.17 11.61
C THR A 69 -2.14 23.49 12.48
N SER A 70 -2.55 22.73 13.50
CA SER A 70 -1.65 22.03 14.40
C SER A 70 -2.26 20.74 14.97
N GLN A 71 -1.41 19.83 15.44
CA GLN A 71 -1.86 18.60 16.10
C GLN A 71 -2.72 18.90 17.35
N SER A 72 -2.43 19.98 18.08
CA SER A 72 -3.17 20.35 19.30
C SER A 72 -4.59 20.83 19.00
N GLN A 73 -4.81 21.54 17.88
CA GLN A 73 -6.15 21.91 17.42
C GLN A 73 -6.92 20.68 16.94
N SER A 74 -6.29 19.80 16.18
CA SER A 74 -6.91 18.53 15.77
C SER A 74 -7.27 17.65 16.97
N ALA A 75 -6.40 17.59 17.99
CA ALA A 75 -6.69 16.93 19.26
C ALA A 75 -7.92 17.51 19.97
N ALA A 76 -8.13 18.84 19.90
CA ALA A 76 -9.32 19.48 20.45
C ALA A 76 -10.59 19.08 19.70
N ASN A 77 -10.53 18.97 18.36
CA ASN A 77 -11.65 18.49 17.56
C ASN A 77 -11.96 17.02 17.87
N VAL A 78 -10.95 16.15 18.04
CA VAL A 78 -11.15 14.75 18.47
C VAL A 78 -11.82 14.67 19.85
N ARG A 79 -11.41 15.51 20.81
CA ARG A 79 -12.11 15.63 22.12
C ARG A 79 -13.58 16.04 21.94
N ALA A 80 -13.86 17.01 21.09
CA ALA A 80 -15.23 17.47 20.83
C ALA A 80 -16.10 16.34 20.25
N ILE A 81 -15.55 15.53 19.33
CA ILE A 81 -16.23 14.35 18.79
C ILE A 81 -16.50 13.32 19.88
N GLN A 82 -15.54 13.05 20.78
CA GLN A 82 -15.77 12.15 21.92
C GLN A 82 -16.88 12.67 22.83
N ASN A 83 -16.88 13.98 23.13
CA ASN A 83 -17.89 14.60 23.96
C ASN A 83 -19.28 14.47 23.34
N TYR A 84 -19.42 14.80 22.06
CA TYR A 84 -20.68 14.64 21.34
C TYR A 84 -21.19 13.19 21.36
N HIS A 85 -20.34 12.21 21.04
CA HIS A 85 -20.74 10.80 21.03
C HIS A 85 -21.21 10.29 22.40
N MET A 86 -20.56 10.70 23.49
CA MET A 86 -20.88 10.18 24.82
C MET A 86 -21.97 10.99 25.52
N ASP A 87 -21.97 12.32 25.41
CA ASP A 87 -22.92 13.20 26.10
C ASP A 87 -24.23 13.34 25.32
N VAL A 88 -24.16 13.45 24.00
CA VAL A 88 -25.35 13.65 23.15
C VAL A 88 -25.90 12.30 22.65
N ASN A 89 -25.06 11.44 22.09
CA ASN A 89 -25.54 10.14 21.57
C ASN A 89 -25.65 9.06 22.67
N GLY A 90 -25.15 9.33 23.87
CA GLY A 90 -25.17 8.37 24.98
C GLY A 90 -24.20 7.19 24.83
N TRP A 91 -23.30 7.21 23.85
CA TRP A 91 -22.40 6.10 23.57
C TRP A 91 -21.36 5.89 24.67
N ALA A 92 -20.75 4.70 24.65
CA ALA A 92 -19.74 4.34 25.64
C ALA A 92 -18.41 5.09 25.46
N ASP A 93 -18.07 5.48 24.23
CA ASP A 93 -16.85 6.18 23.87
C ASP A 93 -17.02 6.81 22.47
N ILE A 94 -15.97 7.45 21.95
CA ILE A 94 -15.88 7.82 20.54
C ILE A 94 -16.11 6.61 19.62
N GLY A 95 -16.96 6.77 18.60
CA GLY A 95 -17.43 5.65 17.78
C GLY A 95 -16.36 5.00 16.89
N TYR A 96 -15.38 5.78 16.41
CA TYR A 96 -14.34 5.36 15.47
C TYR A 96 -13.09 4.81 16.18
N ASN A 97 -12.40 3.86 15.55
CA ASN A 97 -11.16 3.29 16.10
C ASN A 97 -9.97 4.24 15.90
N PHE A 98 -9.89 4.88 14.74
CA PHE A 98 -8.85 5.86 14.41
C PHE A 98 -9.44 7.06 13.68
N LEU A 99 -8.82 8.23 13.87
CA LEU A 99 -9.15 9.46 13.16
C LEU A 99 -7.89 10.04 12.53
N VAL A 100 -8.03 10.65 11.35
CA VAL A 100 -6.92 11.26 10.60
C VAL A 100 -7.31 12.67 10.16
N ASP A 101 -6.54 13.66 10.58
CA ASP A 101 -6.78 15.05 10.22
C ASP A 101 -6.23 15.42 8.83
N LYS A 102 -6.52 16.63 8.35
CA LYS A 102 -6.05 17.09 7.03
C LYS A 102 -4.53 17.20 6.90
N LEU A 103 -3.82 17.31 8.03
CA LEU A 103 -2.36 17.48 8.11
C LEU A 103 -1.64 16.11 8.13
N GLY A 104 -2.38 15.01 8.32
CA GLY A 104 -1.85 13.66 8.42
C GLY A 104 -1.55 13.21 9.84
N PHE A 105 -1.98 13.94 10.88
CA PHE A 105 -1.91 13.46 12.25
C PHE A 105 -2.97 12.37 12.48
N ILE A 106 -2.52 11.24 13.03
CA ILE A 106 -3.36 10.09 13.36
C ILE A 106 -3.67 10.12 14.85
N PHE A 107 -4.93 9.88 15.20
CA PHE A 107 -5.42 9.84 16.58
C PHE A 107 -5.97 8.46 16.91
N GLU A 108 -5.58 7.91 18.05
CA GLU A 108 -6.28 6.77 18.63
C GLU A 108 -7.68 7.23 19.05
N GLY A 109 -8.72 6.69 18.42
CA GLY A 109 -10.10 6.95 18.81
C GLY A 109 -10.50 6.04 19.96
N ARG A 110 -11.30 5.03 19.67
CA ARG A 110 -11.93 4.16 20.66
C ARG A 110 -10.91 3.45 21.55
N TYR A 111 -11.16 3.44 22.87
CA TYR A 111 -10.25 2.84 23.85
C TYR A 111 -9.84 1.41 23.49
N GLY A 112 -8.54 1.12 23.54
CA GLY A 112 -7.98 -0.18 23.22
C GLY A 112 -7.74 -0.42 21.73
N SER A 113 -8.04 0.56 20.85
CA SER A 113 -7.81 0.40 19.40
C SER A 113 -6.33 0.18 19.05
N MET A 114 -5.39 0.63 19.88
CA MET A 114 -3.96 0.40 19.65
C MET A 114 -3.53 -1.06 19.83
N THR A 115 -4.14 -1.79 20.76
CA THR A 115 -3.61 -3.06 21.26
C THR A 115 -4.64 -4.20 21.30
N SER A 116 -5.90 -3.92 20.97
CA SER A 116 -7.02 -4.88 21.07
C SER A 116 -8.05 -4.67 19.97
N LEU A 117 -8.92 -5.66 19.75
CA LEU A 117 -10.02 -5.58 18.77
C LEU A 117 -11.26 -4.89 19.36
N SER A 118 -11.10 -3.65 19.83
CA SER A 118 -12.21 -2.88 20.41
C SER A 118 -13.32 -2.66 19.38
N LYS A 119 -14.52 -3.17 19.69
CA LYS A 119 -15.72 -3.05 18.86
C LYS A 119 -16.09 -1.58 18.72
N GLY A 120 -16.27 -1.10 17.49
CA GLY A 120 -16.70 0.27 17.15
C GLY A 120 -18.18 0.55 17.37
N ALA A 121 -18.59 1.80 17.08
CA ALA A 121 -20.00 2.25 17.05
C ALA A 121 -20.23 3.15 15.81
N HIS A 122 -19.48 2.89 14.73
CA HIS A 122 -19.35 3.77 13.58
C HIS A 122 -20.27 3.37 12.41
N ASP A 123 -20.71 2.12 12.33
CA ASP A 123 -21.64 1.64 11.29
C ASP A 123 -22.37 0.34 11.70
N ALA A 124 -23.02 -0.34 10.76
CA ALA A 124 -23.70 -1.60 11.03
C ALA A 124 -22.78 -2.85 11.02
N VAL A 125 -21.50 -2.72 10.62
CA VAL A 125 -20.49 -3.81 10.60
C VAL A 125 -19.53 -3.83 11.79
N ASN A 126 -19.80 -3.07 12.85
CA ASN A 126 -18.95 -2.97 14.05
C ASN A 126 -18.55 -4.31 14.73
N PHE A 127 -19.09 -5.47 14.30
CA PHE A 127 -18.76 -6.78 14.86
C PHE A 127 -17.53 -7.44 14.23
N ASN A 128 -17.05 -6.95 13.07
CA ASN A 128 -15.82 -7.44 12.43
C ASN A 128 -15.03 -6.36 11.66
N SER A 129 -15.28 -5.09 11.96
CA SER A 129 -14.63 -3.96 11.29
C SER A 129 -14.05 -2.95 12.26
N PHE A 130 -13.04 -2.25 11.77
CA PHE A 130 -12.55 -1.02 12.37
C PHE A 130 -12.99 0.18 11.52
N GLY A 131 -13.38 1.25 12.22
CA GLY A 131 -13.76 2.52 11.63
C GLY A 131 -12.57 3.46 11.58
N PHE A 132 -12.15 3.80 10.38
CA PHE A 132 -11.09 4.76 10.09
C PHE A 132 -11.72 6.05 9.59
N ASN A 133 -11.73 7.09 10.42
CA ASN A 133 -12.37 8.35 10.09
C ASN A 133 -11.37 9.37 9.51
N VAL A 134 -11.67 9.95 8.36
CA VAL A 134 -10.99 11.13 7.83
C VAL A 134 -11.74 12.39 8.27
N MET A 135 -11.09 13.25 9.05
CA MET A 135 -11.73 14.45 9.59
C MET A 135 -11.95 15.49 8.48
N GLY A 136 -13.20 15.90 8.30
CA GLY A 136 -13.62 16.82 7.24
C GLY A 136 -14.99 16.51 6.64
N TYR A 137 -15.36 17.30 5.61
CA TYR A 137 -16.65 17.26 4.95
C TYR A 137 -16.48 17.16 3.41
N PHE A 138 -16.52 15.93 2.88
CA PHE A 138 -16.06 15.59 1.52
C PHE A 138 -17.19 15.41 0.49
N HIS A 139 -18.39 15.92 0.77
CA HIS A 139 -19.52 15.99 -0.18
C HIS A 139 -20.24 17.34 -0.05
N PRO A 140 -21.18 17.69 -0.95
CA PRO A 140 -21.91 18.95 -0.86
C PRO A 140 -22.56 19.15 0.53
N PRO A 141 -22.60 20.38 1.05
CA PRO A 141 -22.24 21.63 0.37
C PRO A 141 -20.76 22.02 0.44
N TYR A 142 -19.95 21.39 1.30
CA TYR A 142 -18.57 21.81 1.55
C TYR A 142 -17.58 21.21 0.56
N SER A 143 -17.78 19.96 0.16
CA SER A 143 -16.99 19.25 -0.87
C SER A 143 -15.48 19.47 -0.73
N GLN A 144 -14.96 19.37 0.49
CA GLN A 144 -13.52 19.46 0.75
C GLN A 144 -12.79 18.34 0.02
N GLN A 145 -11.54 18.56 -0.37
CA GLN A 145 -10.69 17.56 -1.02
C GLN A 145 -9.70 17.00 0.01
N PRO A 146 -9.64 15.67 0.24
CA PRO A 146 -8.72 15.09 1.21
C PRO A 146 -7.26 15.23 0.74
N PRO A 147 -6.39 15.97 1.45
CA PRO A 147 -5.00 16.17 1.03
C PRO A 147 -4.21 14.87 1.00
N VAL A 148 -3.11 14.84 0.24
CA VAL A 148 -2.23 13.67 0.13
C VAL A 148 -1.72 13.21 1.50
N ALA A 149 -1.39 14.14 2.40
CA ALA A 149 -0.95 13.83 3.76
C ALA A 149 -2.01 13.05 4.55
N GLN A 150 -3.27 13.50 4.51
CA GLN A 150 -4.41 12.83 5.15
C GLN A 150 -4.65 11.42 4.58
N ARG A 151 -4.57 11.27 3.24
CA ARG A 151 -4.74 9.96 2.60
C ARG A 151 -3.61 9.00 2.93
N ASN A 152 -2.35 9.46 2.91
CA ASN A 152 -1.20 8.64 3.27
C ASN A 152 -1.27 8.16 4.73
N ALA A 153 -1.59 9.06 5.66
CA ALA A 153 -1.76 8.72 7.06
C ALA A 153 -2.91 7.71 7.30
N LEU A 154 -4.02 7.84 6.55
CA LEU A 154 -5.07 6.83 6.53
C LEU A 154 -4.55 5.46 6.06
N TYR A 155 -3.78 5.43 4.98
CA TYR A 155 -3.24 4.16 4.47
C TYR A 155 -2.21 3.55 5.42
N ASP A 156 -1.38 4.37 6.07
CA ASP A 156 -0.40 3.95 7.09
C ASP A 156 -1.10 3.26 8.25
N VAL A 157 -2.13 3.90 8.83
CA VAL A 157 -2.84 3.34 9.99
C VAL A 157 -3.67 2.10 9.63
N ILE A 158 -4.26 2.02 8.44
CA ILE A 158 -4.94 0.79 7.98
C ILE A 158 -3.92 -0.34 7.84
N ALA A 159 -2.80 -0.10 7.15
CA ALA A 159 -1.78 -1.12 6.91
C ALA A 159 -1.14 -1.63 8.20
N TRP A 160 -0.88 -0.75 9.16
CA TRP A 160 -0.38 -1.14 10.48
C TRP A 160 -1.42 -1.90 11.28
N ARG A 161 -2.68 -1.44 11.29
CA ARG A 161 -3.65 -1.95 12.26
C ARG A 161 -4.36 -3.23 11.83
N MET A 162 -4.60 -3.42 10.53
CA MET A 162 -5.26 -4.64 10.05
C MET A 162 -4.37 -5.87 10.31
N PRO A 163 -4.94 -7.02 10.71
CA PRO A 163 -4.16 -8.19 11.15
C PRO A 163 -3.39 -8.85 9.99
N ASN A 164 -2.29 -9.55 10.28
CA ASN A 164 -1.63 -10.41 9.28
C ASN A 164 -2.22 -11.83 9.32
N PRO A 165 -2.63 -12.44 8.19
CA PRO A 165 -2.69 -11.87 6.84
C PRO A 165 -3.90 -10.95 6.64
N PHE A 166 -3.67 -9.84 5.95
CA PHE A 166 -4.72 -8.98 5.39
C PHE A 166 -4.29 -8.52 4.00
N THR A 167 -5.26 -8.36 3.11
CA THR A 167 -5.08 -7.67 1.84
C THR A 167 -6.15 -6.59 1.71
N GLY A 168 -5.75 -5.44 1.18
CA GLY A 168 -6.71 -4.41 0.81
C GLY A 168 -7.54 -4.79 -0.41
N PHE A 169 -7.15 -5.83 -1.18
CA PHE A 169 -7.83 -6.27 -2.38
C PHE A 169 -8.94 -7.29 -2.08
N GLY A 170 -9.94 -7.34 -2.93
CA GLY A 170 -11.05 -8.27 -2.82
C GLY A 170 -12.21 -7.72 -2.01
N SER A 171 -13.21 -8.59 -1.84
CA SER A 171 -14.49 -8.26 -1.24
C SER A 171 -15.05 -9.48 -0.52
N GLY A 172 -16.00 -9.23 0.37
CA GLY A 172 -16.84 -10.24 0.98
C GLY A 172 -18.30 -9.84 0.91
N THR A 173 -19.17 -10.66 1.49
CA THR A 173 -20.60 -10.35 1.57
C THR A 173 -20.91 -9.64 2.88
N TYR A 174 -21.73 -8.60 2.79
CA TYR A 174 -22.34 -7.95 3.94
C TYR A 174 -23.81 -7.64 3.65
N ASN A 175 -24.73 -8.12 4.48
CA ASN A 175 -26.18 -7.99 4.29
C ASN A 175 -26.64 -8.29 2.84
N GLY A 176 -26.09 -9.37 2.26
CA GLY A 176 -26.39 -9.79 0.88
C GLY A 176 -25.73 -8.97 -0.23
N LYS A 177 -24.93 -7.95 0.10
CA LYS A 177 -24.19 -7.11 -0.86
C LYS A 177 -22.71 -7.46 -0.90
N THR A 178 -22.10 -7.34 -2.07
CA THR A 178 -20.64 -7.40 -2.22
C THR A 178 -20.02 -6.11 -1.70
N VAL A 179 -19.11 -6.22 -0.74
CA VAL A 179 -18.45 -5.10 -0.07
C VAL A 179 -16.96 -5.37 0.04
N GLY A 180 -16.13 -4.41 -0.36
CA GLY A 180 -14.68 -4.51 -0.28
C GLY A 180 -14.16 -4.75 1.15
N PHE A 181 -12.97 -5.36 1.28
CA PHE A 181 -12.29 -5.43 2.59
C PHE A 181 -11.83 -4.04 3.08
N ILE A 182 -11.61 -3.12 2.14
CA ILE A 182 -11.63 -1.68 2.39
C ILE A 182 -12.86 -1.12 1.71
N CYS A 183 -13.70 -0.37 2.42
CA CYS A 183 -14.94 0.19 1.89
C CYS A 183 -15.27 1.54 2.54
N GLY A 184 -16.19 2.30 1.95
CA GLY A 184 -16.79 3.47 2.58
C GLY A 184 -17.98 3.08 3.45
N HIS A 185 -18.38 3.93 4.40
CA HIS A 185 -19.60 3.70 5.18
C HIS A 185 -20.84 3.52 4.27
N ARG A 186 -20.94 4.26 3.16
CA ARG A 186 -22.02 4.11 2.17
C ARG A 186 -22.15 2.69 1.57
N ASP A 187 -21.09 1.87 1.62
CA ASP A 187 -21.15 0.49 1.12
C ASP A 187 -21.82 -0.46 2.12
N VAL A 188 -21.90 -0.07 3.40
CA VAL A 188 -22.42 -0.88 4.52
C VAL A 188 -23.60 -0.23 5.25
N GLY A 189 -24.07 0.93 4.78
CA GLY A 189 -25.17 1.68 5.37
C GLY A 189 -25.77 2.71 4.42
N SER A 190 -26.94 3.24 4.77
CA SER A 190 -27.61 4.29 3.98
C SER A 190 -27.11 5.68 4.39
N THR A 191 -25.99 6.12 3.81
CA THR A 191 -25.33 7.38 4.15
C THR A 191 -24.50 7.92 2.99
N ALA A 192 -24.23 9.23 2.97
CA ALA A 192 -23.28 9.85 2.05
C ALA A 192 -21.81 9.65 2.49
N CYS A 193 -21.56 9.22 3.73
CA CYS A 193 -20.23 9.00 4.28
C CYS A 193 -19.44 7.95 3.45
N PRO A 194 -18.15 8.15 3.12
CA PRO A 194 -17.21 9.19 3.60
C PRO A 194 -17.18 10.46 2.73
N GLY A 195 -18.22 10.70 1.92
CA GLY A 195 -18.29 11.79 0.96
C GLY A 195 -17.62 11.46 -0.37
N ASP A 196 -18.12 12.08 -1.44
CA ASP A 196 -17.75 11.72 -2.82
C ASP A 196 -16.27 11.94 -3.12
N ASN A 197 -15.70 13.03 -2.58
CA ASN A 197 -14.30 13.36 -2.78
C ASN A 197 -13.34 12.42 -2.05
N MET A 198 -13.78 11.76 -0.97
CA MET A 198 -12.99 10.68 -0.36
C MET A 198 -13.28 9.34 -1.03
N TYR A 199 -14.53 9.09 -1.40
CA TYR A 199 -14.97 7.81 -1.94
C TYR A 199 -14.31 7.47 -3.27
N GLN A 200 -13.93 8.45 -4.10
CA GLN A 200 -13.19 8.20 -5.35
C GLN A 200 -11.85 7.43 -5.15
N TYR A 201 -11.19 7.57 -4.00
CA TYR A 201 -9.95 6.86 -3.68
C TYR A 201 -10.18 5.43 -3.20
N ILE A 202 -11.39 5.16 -2.71
CA ILE A 202 -11.85 3.84 -2.27
C ILE A 202 -12.43 3.13 -3.50
N GLY A 203 -13.53 3.62 -4.05
CA GLY A 203 -14.19 3.09 -5.22
C GLY A 203 -14.71 1.66 -5.09
N THR A 204 -15.37 1.20 -6.15
CA THR A 204 -15.98 -0.13 -6.26
C THR A 204 -15.08 -1.15 -6.96
N ASN A 205 -13.91 -0.74 -7.45
CA ASN A 205 -12.90 -1.67 -7.99
C ASN A 205 -12.16 -2.37 -6.83
N TYR A 206 -12.64 -3.54 -6.44
CA TYR A 206 -12.04 -4.30 -5.34
C TYR A 206 -10.63 -4.82 -5.63
N SER A 207 -10.20 -4.82 -6.89
CA SER A 207 -8.86 -5.24 -7.31
C SER A 207 -7.88 -4.06 -7.47
N GLY A 208 -8.30 -2.83 -7.15
CA GLY A 208 -7.49 -1.63 -7.37
C GLY A 208 -8.01 -0.37 -6.69
N GLY A 209 -7.57 0.78 -7.19
CA GLY A 209 -7.85 2.10 -6.59
C GLY A 209 -6.75 2.55 -5.64
N GLU A 210 -6.57 3.87 -5.52
CA GLU A 210 -5.44 4.47 -4.80
C GLU A 210 -5.32 3.95 -3.37
N CYS A 211 -6.44 3.84 -2.65
CA CYS A 211 -6.44 3.39 -1.26
C CYS A 211 -5.98 1.93 -1.12
N ARG A 212 -6.52 1.01 -1.93
CA ARG A 212 -6.15 -0.41 -1.86
C ARG A 212 -4.70 -0.63 -2.29
N LEU A 213 -4.26 0.07 -3.34
CA LEU A 213 -2.86 0.02 -3.78
C LEU A 213 -1.92 0.55 -2.69
N GLY A 214 -2.26 1.70 -2.09
CA GLY A 214 -1.47 2.32 -1.03
C GLY A 214 -1.40 1.50 0.25
N VAL A 215 -2.50 0.86 0.66
CA VAL A 215 -2.52 -0.01 1.84
C VAL A 215 -1.75 -1.31 1.58
N ASN A 216 -1.99 -1.97 0.44
CA ASN A 216 -1.27 -3.20 0.12
C ASN A 216 0.23 -2.96 -0.02
N SER A 217 0.66 -1.84 -0.63
CA SER A 217 2.09 -1.55 -0.76
C SER A 217 2.77 -1.47 0.60
N ARG A 218 2.09 -0.93 1.63
CA ARG A 218 2.60 -0.85 3.01
C ARG A 218 2.63 -2.20 3.70
N ILE A 219 1.56 -3.00 3.58
CA ILE A 219 1.48 -4.35 4.17
C ILE A 219 2.58 -5.26 3.60
N THR A 220 2.90 -5.13 2.31
CA THR A 220 3.98 -5.88 1.67
C THR A 220 5.35 -5.23 1.87
N GLY A 221 5.51 -4.32 2.84
CA GLY A 221 6.80 -3.74 3.24
C GLY A 221 7.31 -2.60 2.35
N GLY A 222 6.41 -1.79 1.78
CA GLY A 222 6.77 -0.76 0.81
C GLY A 222 7.44 -1.35 -0.41
N GLY A 223 7.02 -2.56 -0.81
CA GLY A 223 7.68 -3.34 -1.84
C GLY A 223 7.95 -2.46 -3.05
N SER A 224 9.23 -2.19 -3.31
CA SER A 224 9.66 -1.56 -4.53
C SER A 224 8.90 -2.22 -5.66
N VAL A 225 8.13 -1.45 -6.42
CA VAL A 225 7.39 -2.03 -7.55
C VAL A 225 8.45 -2.56 -8.50
N THR A 226 8.68 -3.86 -8.43
CA THR A 226 9.72 -4.55 -9.17
C THR A 226 9.04 -5.29 -10.31
N VAL A 227 9.13 -4.74 -11.51
CA VAL A 227 8.64 -5.39 -12.73
C VAL A 227 9.85 -5.89 -13.49
N ILE A 228 9.95 -7.20 -13.65
CA ILE A 228 10.99 -7.85 -14.45
C ILE A 228 10.34 -8.41 -15.71
N VAL A 229 10.94 -8.12 -16.87
CA VAL A 229 10.59 -8.77 -18.13
C VAL A 229 11.86 -9.44 -18.65
N ASP A 230 11.88 -10.76 -18.54
CA ASP A 230 12.93 -11.64 -19.05
C ASP A 230 12.76 -11.90 -20.55
N ASN A 231 13.79 -12.34 -21.26
CA ASN A 231 13.66 -12.66 -22.68
C ASN A 231 12.75 -13.87 -22.95
N THR A 232 12.43 -14.68 -21.94
CA THR A 232 11.42 -15.74 -22.03
C THR A 232 10.00 -15.27 -21.65
N SER A 233 9.85 -14.02 -21.17
CA SER A 233 8.55 -13.47 -20.78
C SER A 233 7.71 -13.06 -21.99
N ALA A 234 6.38 -13.13 -21.86
CA ALA A 234 5.45 -12.68 -22.90
C ALA A 234 5.59 -11.20 -23.29
N GLY A 235 6.23 -10.38 -22.45
CA GLY A 235 6.54 -8.98 -22.74
C GLY A 235 7.78 -8.78 -23.62
N PHE A 236 8.53 -9.82 -23.95
CA PHE A 236 9.70 -9.74 -24.82
C PHE A 236 9.34 -10.06 -26.27
N SER A 237 9.93 -9.32 -27.21
CA SER A 237 9.82 -9.60 -28.64
C SER A 237 11.08 -9.20 -29.40
N ALA A 238 11.41 -9.95 -30.45
CA ALA A 238 12.53 -9.69 -31.34
C ALA A 238 12.26 -10.36 -32.70
N SER A 239 12.98 -9.96 -33.75
CA SER A 239 12.87 -10.60 -35.06
C SER A 239 13.54 -11.99 -35.09
N ALA A 240 13.35 -12.73 -36.18
CA ALA A 240 13.99 -14.03 -36.41
C ALA A 240 15.53 -13.97 -36.50
N ASN A 241 16.12 -12.77 -36.64
CA ASN A 241 17.58 -12.60 -36.61
C ASN A 241 18.16 -12.59 -35.19
N TRP A 242 17.31 -12.60 -34.16
CA TRP A 242 17.71 -12.82 -32.78
C TRP A 242 17.48 -14.29 -32.43
N TRP A 243 18.53 -14.99 -32.02
CA TRP A 243 18.45 -16.39 -31.63
C TRP A 243 18.78 -16.59 -30.16
N THR A 244 18.24 -17.66 -29.58
CA THR A 244 18.49 -18.02 -28.19
C THR A 244 19.91 -18.55 -28.00
N GLY A 245 20.59 -18.12 -26.94
CA GLY A 245 21.87 -18.64 -26.51
C GLY A 245 21.88 -18.88 -25.00
N SER A 246 22.66 -19.88 -24.56
CA SER A 246 22.84 -20.21 -23.14
C SER A 246 24.27 -20.68 -22.82
N ALA A 247 25.17 -20.65 -23.82
CA ALA A 247 26.53 -21.16 -23.69
C ALA A 247 27.43 -20.28 -22.80
N THR A 248 27.25 -18.96 -22.84
CA THR A 248 27.98 -18.05 -21.94
C THR A 248 27.17 -17.83 -20.67
N PRO A 249 27.68 -18.20 -19.47
CA PRO A 249 26.95 -18.02 -18.22
C PRO A 249 26.77 -16.54 -17.85
N GLY A 250 25.96 -16.29 -16.82
CA GLY A 250 25.66 -14.94 -16.34
C GLY A 250 24.46 -14.30 -17.03
N TYR A 251 23.50 -15.11 -17.50
CA TYR A 251 22.18 -14.66 -17.92
C TYR A 251 21.16 -14.75 -16.77
N TYR A 252 20.07 -13.99 -16.87
CA TYR A 252 18.91 -14.11 -15.99
C TYR A 252 17.98 -15.20 -16.53
N GLY A 253 17.32 -15.94 -15.64
CA GLY A 253 16.45 -17.04 -16.06
C GLY A 253 17.21 -18.16 -16.79
N ALA A 254 16.64 -18.65 -17.89
CA ALA A 254 17.07 -19.88 -18.54
C ALA A 254 18.07 -19.68 -19.69
N ASN A 255 18.09 -18.51 -20.32
CA ASN A 255 18.89 -18.22 -21.52
C ASN A 255 18.89 -16.71 -21.81
N TYR A 256 19.44 -16.30 -22.94
CA TYR A 256 19.36 -14.95 -23.47
C TYR A 256 19.11 -14.98 -24.98
N HIS A 257 18.69 -13.86 -25.57
CA HIS A 257 18.71 -13.66 -27.03
C HIS A 257 19.97 -12.92 -27.46
N THR A 258 20.54 -13.35 -28.57
CA THR A 258 21.74 -12.77 -29.16
C THR A 258 21.49 -12.42 -30.62
N ARG A 259 22.15 -11.36 -31.08
CA ARG A 259 22.12 -10.96 -32.49
C ARG A 259 23.46 -10.38 -32.91
N GLY A 260 23.86 -10.66 -34.16
CA GLY A 260 25.03 -10.05 -34.77
C GLY A 260 24.90 -8.52 -34.85
N THR A 261 25.97 -7.78 -34.61
CA THR A 261 25.98 -6.32 -34.80
C THR A 261 25.82 -5.97 -36.27
N ALA A 262 24.97 -4.99 -36.59
CA ALA A 262 24.73 -4.55 -37.96
C ALA A 262 24.12 -3.15 -38.00
N ALA A 263 24.45 -2.37 -39.03
CA ALA A 263 23.94 -1.02 -39.26
C ALA A 263 22.49 -1.00 -39.77
N VAL A 264 21.58 -1.63 -39.02
CA VAL A 264 20.15 -1.78 -39.35
C VAL A 264 19.29 -1.60 -38.11
N SER A 265 18.03 -1.18 -38.28
CA SER A 265 17.05 -1.10 -37.20
C SER A 265 16.35 -2.44 -37.01
N ASP A 266 16.85 -3.26 -36.09
CA ASP A 266 16.29 -4.58 -35.77
C ASP A 266 16.43 -4.88 -34.26
N PRO A 267 15.70 -4.14 -33.40
CA PRO A 267 15.91 -4.20 -31.95
C PRO A 267 15.19 -5.37 -31.28
N ALA A 268 15.75 -5.84 -30.17
CA ALA A 268 15.00 -6.58 -29.16
C ALA A 268 14.18 -5.58 -28.32
N GLN A 269 12.96 -5.94 -27.93
CA GLN A 269 12.02 -5.03 -27.28
C GLN A 269 11.39 -5.65 -26.04
N TRP A 270 11.21 -4.84 -25.00
CA TRP A 270 10.49 -5.20 -23.79
C TRP A 270 9.25 -4.30 -23.64
N THR A 271 8.07 -4.91 -23.80
CA THR A 271 6.77 -4.39 -23.39
C THR A 271 6.59 -4.64 -21.90
N VAL A 272 6.45 -3.57 -21.12
CA VAL A 272 6.42 -3.64 -19.65
C VAL A 272 5.12 -3.03 -19.13
N ASN A 273 4.35 -3.82 -18.38
CA ASN A 273 3.16 -3.36 -17.68
C ASN A 273 3.53 -2.80 -16.29
N LEU A 274 3.49 -1.48 -16.11
CA LEU A 274 3.72 -0.86 -14.80
C LEU A 274 2.38 -0.69 -14.06
N PRO A 275 2.28 -1.11 -12.79
CA PRO A 275 1.02 -1.07 -12.04
C PRO A 275 0.64 0.33 -11.54
N SER A 276 1.53 1.32 -11.66
CA SER A 276 1.25 2.71 -11.28
C SER A 276 2.13 3.69 -12.06
N SER A 277 1.68 4.92 -12.25
CA SER A 277 2.55 6.01 -12.73
C SER A 277 3.54 6.41 -11.65
N GLY A 278 4.71 6.94 -12.03
CA GLY A 278 5.72 7.46 -11.10
C GLY A 278 7.13 7.32 -11.62
N THR A 279 8.10 7.63 -10.76
CA THR A 279 9.53 7.51 -11.05
C THR A 279 9.99 6.06 -10.84
N TYR A 280 10.66 5.47 -11.82
CA TYR A 280 11.25 4.13 -11.74
C TYR A 280 12.73 4.18 -12.10
N SER A 281 13.56 3.48 -11.33
CA SER A 281 14.91 3.06 -11.74
C SER A 281 14.81 1.88 -12.69
N VAL A 282 15.45 1.99 -13.85
CA VAL A 282 15.45 0.97 -14.91
C VAL A 282 16.81 0.30 -14.97
N TYR A 283 16.82 -1.02 -14.95
CA TYR A 283 18.01 -1.85 -15.00
C TYR A 283 17.94 -2.79 -16.21
N ALA A 284 19.12 -3.19 -16.71
CA ALA A 284 19.26 -4.29 -17.64
C ALA A 284 20.19 -5.38 -17.07
N TYR A 285 19.99 -6.60 -17.53
CA TYR A 285 20.82 -7.77 -17.27
C TYR A 285 21.40 -8.26 -18.60
N TRP A 286 22.60 -8.83 -18.59
CA TRP A 286 23.20 -9.47 -19.74
C TRP A 286 24.27 -10.48 -19.29
N ALA A 287 24.52 -11.49 -20.11
CA ALA A 287 25.76 -12.26 -20.04
C ALA A 287 26.91 -11.41 -20.61
N ALA A 288 28.08 -11.38 -19.95
CA ALA A 288 29.24 -10.55 -20.34
C ALA A 288 30.39 -11.35 -20.96
N GLY A 289 31.07 -10.79 -21.97
CA GLY A 289 32.03 -11.51 -22.81
C GLY A 289 32.74 -10.66 -23.86
N ALA A 290 33.96 -11.06 -24.24
CA ALA A 290 34.89 -10.22 -25.02
C ALA A 290 34.43 -9.85 -26.44
N ASN A 291 33.55 -10.65 -27.05
CA ASN A 291 33.01 -10.41 -28.39
C ASN A 291 31.74 -9.53 -28.40
N ARG A 292 31.38 -8.93 -27.26
CA ARG A 292 30.22 -8.05 -27.11
C ARG A 292 30.59 -6.58 -27.33
N PRO A 293 29.63 -5.72 -27.67
CA PRO A 293 29.88 -4.29 -27.82
C PRO A 293 30.29 -3.63 -26.50
N THR A 294 31.20 -2.65 -26.60
CA THR A 294 31.54 -1.73 -25.50
C THR A 294 30.53 -0.59 -25.34
N ALA A 295 29.62 -0.42 -26.31
CA ALA A 295 28.57 0.59 -26.34
C ALA A 295 27.28 0.04 -26.97
N ALA A 296 26.64 -0.92 -26.30
CA ALA A 296 25.34 -1.46 -26.69
C ALA A 296 24.24 -0.40 -26.41
N PRO A 297 23.44 0.03 -27.41
CA PRO A 297 22.46 1.10 -27.22
C PRO A 297 21.13 0.57 -26.69
N PHE A 298 20.81 0.88 -25.43
CA PHE A 298 19.49 0.73 -24.85
C PHE A 298 18.70 2.03 -25.00
N MET A 299 17.54 1.98 -25.66
CA MET A 299 16.59 3.10 -25.77
C MET A 299 15.47 2.93 -24.75
N ILE A 300 15.32 3.90 -23.84
CA ILE A 300 14.30 3.91 -22.79
C ILE A 300 13.26 4.95 -23.13
N THR A 301 12.02 4.53 -23.38
CA THR A 301 10.88 5.43 -23.66
C THR A 301 10.12 5.72 -22.36
N HIS A 302 10.20 6.97 -21.90
CA HIS A 302 9.64 7.48 -20.65
C HIS A 302 8.78 8.74 -20.89
N THR A 303 8.17 9.32 -19.85
CA THR A 303 7.24 10.48 -20.05
C THR A 303 7.92 11.72 -20.64
N GLY A 304 9.21 11.90 -20.40
CA GLY A 304 10.03 12.97 -21.00
C GLY A 304 10.56 12.70 -22.41
N GLY A 305 10.15 11.63 -23.10
CA GLY A 305 10.68 11.25 -24.41
C GLY A 305 11.46 9.93 -24.39
N THR A 306 12.40 9.76 -25.31
CA THR A 306 13.27 8.56 -25.36
C THR A 306 14.72 8.95 -25.08
N THR A 307 15.34 8.28 -24.11
CA THR A 307 16.77 8.43 -23.80
C THR A 307 17.54 7.19 -24.24
N THR A 308 18.66 7.37 -24.92
CA THR A 308 19.59 6.27 -25.27
C THR A 308 20.73 6.19 -24.26
N VAL A 309 20.92 5.01 -23.67
CA VAL A 309 22.00 4.68 -22.75
C VAL A 309 22.89 3.63 -23.40
N ASN A 310 24.17 3.95 -23.59
CA ASN A 310 25.14 3.03 -24.13
C ASN A 310 25.83 2.28 -22.99
N VAL A 311 25.81 0.95 -23.02
CA VAL A 311 26.42 0.10 -21.97
C VAL A 311 27.49 -0.82 -22.54
N ASN A 312 28.53 -1.07 -21.75
CA ASN A 312 29.57 -2.02 -22.11
C ASN A 312 29.15 -3.44 -21.71
N GLN A 313 28.81 -4.28 -22.70
CA GLN A 313 28.41 -5.67 -22.48
C GLN A 313 29.58 -6.64 -22.34
N GLN A 314 30.83 -6.17 -22.42
CA GLN A 314 32.01 -7.00 -22.13
C GLN A 314 32.23 -7.21 -20.63
N ILE A 315 31.63 -6.34 -19.80
CA ILE A 315 31.83 -6.32 -18.35
C ILE A 315 30.48 -6.32 -17.62
N ASN A 316 30.50 -6.50 -16.30
CA ASN A 316 29.34 -6.36 -15.42
C ASN A 316 28.12 -7.25 -15.76
N GLY A 317 28.32 -8.34 -16.50
CA GLY A 317 27.27 -9.33 -16.73
C GLY A 317 26.97 -10.15 -15.48
N GLY A 318 25.88 -10.92 -15.49
CA GLY A 318 25.46 -11.72 -14.33
C GLY A 318 24.95 -10.90 -13.15
N LYS A 319 24.55 -9.63 -13.38
CA LYS A 319 23.95 -8.76 -12.37
C LYS A 319 23.07 -7.68 -13.02
N TRP A 320 22.23 -7.06 -12.20
CA TRP A 320 21.40 -5.91 -12.61
C TRP A 320 22.24 -4.63 -12.69
N ASN A 321 22.27 -4.01 -13.86
CA ASN A 321 23.00 -2.76 -14.11
C ASN A 321 22.01 -1.62 -14.32
N LEU A 322 22.16 -0.53 -13.55
CA LEU A 322 21.30 0.65 -13.65
C LEU A 322 21.54 1.36 -14.99
N LEU A 323 20.48 1.54 -15.77
CA LEU A 323 20.49 2.36 -16.98
C LEU A 323 20.18 3.83 -16.65
N GLY A 324 19.28 4.05 -15.68
CA GLY A 324 18.90 5.38 -15.21
C GLY A 324 17.56 5.37 -14.50
N THR A 325 17.06 6.56 -14.17
CA THR A 325 15.82 6.75 -13.41
C THR A 325 14.96 7.78 -14.11
N TRP A 326 13.71 7.44 -14.43
CA TRP A 326 12.79 8.32 -15.17
C TRP A 326 11.35 8.17 -14.69
N SER A 327 10.52 9.15 -15.03
CA SER A 327 9.07 9.10 -14.81
C SER A 327 8.36 8.32 -15.91
N PHE A 328 7.37 7.52 -15.51
CA PHE A 328 6.62 6.64 -16.37
C PHE A 328 5.13 6.72 -16.06
N ASN A 329 4.28 6.56 -17.09
CA ASN A 329 2.85 6.34 -16.90
C ASN A 329 2.58 4.86 -16.57
N GLN A 330 1.50 4.61 -15.82
CA GLN A 330 0.92 3.28 -15.61
C GLN A 330 0.56 2.60 -16.95
N GLY A 331 0.50 1.27 -16.95
CA GLY A 331 -0.04 0.46 -18.05
C GLY A 331 1.03 -0.27 -18.86
N SER A 332 0.61 -0.94 -19.92
CA SER A 332 1.48 -1.72 -20.81
C SER A 332 1.97 -0.87 -21.98
N ALA A 333 3.28 -0.83 -22.20
CA ALA A 333 3.91 -0.12 -23.32
C ALA A 333 5.28 -0.74 -23.64
N VAL A 334 5.77 -0.57 -24.88
CA VAL A 334 7.19 -0.83 -25.19
C VAL A 334 8.03 0.24 -24.51
N ARG A 335 8.80 -0.14 -23.49
CA ARG A 335 9.56 0.81 -22.65
C ARG A 335 11.06 0.74 -22.85
N VAL A 336 11.58 -0.41 -23.26
CA VAL A 336 13.01 -0.61 -23.51
C VAL A 336 13.19 -1.28 -24.86
N LYS A 337 14.14 -0.78 -25.64
CA LYS A 337 14.63 -1.43 -26.87
C LYS A 337 16.15 -1.53 -26.83
N LEU A 338 16.71 -2.68 -27.20
CA LEU A 338 18.15 -2.85 -27.42
C LEU A 338 18.42 -2.91 -28.92
N SER A 339 19.23 -1.98 -29.42
CA SER A 339 19.62 -1.93 -30.83
C SER A 339 20.83 -2.82 -31.12
N CYS A 340 20.83 -3.46 -32.28
CA CYS A 340 21.99 -4.16 -32.85
C CYS A 340 22.96 -3.23 -33.60
N TRP A 341 22.56 -1.98 -33.85
CA TRP A 341 23.37 -1.00 -34.53
C TRP A 341 24.33 -0.33 -33.55
N THR A 342 25.55 -0.87 -33.52
CA THR A 342 26.68 -0.37 -32.72
C THR A 342 27.98 -0.58 -33.49
N THR A 343 29.01 0.20 -33.17
CA THR A 343 30.26 0.30 -33.95
C THR A 343 31.36 -0.65 -33.50
N ALA A 344 31.16 -1.40 -32.41
CA ALA A 344 32.15 -2.33 -31.87
C ALA A 344 31.50 -3.62 -31.37
N GLY A 345 32.25 -4.72 -31.37
CA GLY A 345 31.76 -6.05 -30.97
C GLY A 345 31.00 -6.77 -32.08
N TYR A 346 30.83 -8.08 -31.91
CA TYR A 346 30.23 -8.97 -32.89
C TYR A 346 28.78 -9.32 -32.55
N TYR A 347 28.43 -9.38 -31.25
CA TYR A 347 27.10 -9.80 -30.80
C TYR A 347 26.54 -8.90 -29.69
N VAL A 348 25.31 -8.41 -29.85
CA VAL A 348 24.51 -7.79 -28.78
C VAL A 348 23.70 -8.84 -28.03
N ILE A 349 23.58 -8.69 -26.72
CA ILE A 349 22.82 -9.61 -25.86
C ILE A 349 21.60 -8.92 -25.26
N ALA A 350 20.42 -9.49 -25.53
CA ALA A 350 19.15 -9.14 -24.92
C ALA A 350 18.75 -10.25 -23.94
N ASP A 351 18.65 -9.93 -22.66
CA ASP A 351 18.29 -10.86 -21.61
C ASP A 351 17.09 -10.28 -20.85
N ALA A 352 17.29 -9.63 -19.70
CA ALA A 352 16.19 -9.11 -18.90
C ALA A 352 16.27 -7.61 -18.63
N VAL A 353 15.11 -6.97 -18.42
CA VAL A 353 14.99 -5.61 -17.89
C VAL A 353 14.22 -5.61 -16.58
N LYS A 354 14.55 -4.68 -15.68
CA LYS A 354 13.90 -4.53 -14.37
C LYS A 354 13.57 -3.07 -14.09
N PHE A 355 12.34 -2.82 -13.67
CA PHE A 355 11.86 -1.51 -13.21
C PHE A 355 11.65 -1.57 -11.71
N VAL A 356 12.17 -0.60 -10.96
CA VAL A 356 12.08 -0.51 -9.50
C VAL A 356 11.54 0.88 -9.15
N LYS A 357 10.41 0.95 -8.46
CA LYS A 357 9.86 2.22 -7.91
C LYS A 357 10.15 2.34 -6.44
#